data_AF-A0A7C1ZUR1-F1
#
_entry.id   AF-A0A7C1ZUR1-F1
#
_cell.length_a   1.000
_cell.length_b   1.000
_cell.length_c   1.000
_cell.angle_alpha   90.00
_cell.angle_beta   90.00
_cell.angle_gamma   90.00
#
_symmetry.space_group_name_H-M   'P 1'
#
loop_
_entity.id
_entity.type
_entity.pdbx_description
1 polymer ?
#
loop_
_entity_poly.entity_id
_entity_poly.type
_entity_poly.pdbx_seq_one_letter_code
_entity_poly.pdbx_strand_id
1 'polypeptide(L)'
;MGKQTPGLTRNQIRRSLRELVDPSPTDKEKNEIRKFFNYECAYCGKKIKQNKEGHIDHLVSSALGGVNNIANRVLSCADCNEKQKLDMPWEEFLSQKNLNKDLLQKRKEKISQW
;
A
#
# COMPACT_ATOMS: atom_id res chain seq x y z
N MET A 1 16.77 13.40 -17.94
CA MET A 1 15.73 12.38 -18.15
C MET A 1 16.40 11.03 -18.39
N GLY A 2 16.02 9.98 -17.68
CA GLY A 2 16.56 8.64 -17.92
C GLY A 2 16.24 8.17 -19.34
N LYS A 3 17.18 7.47 -20.00
CA LYS A 3 16.97 6.97 -21.36
C LYS A 3 15.75 6.03 -21.37
N GLN A 4 14.83 6.24 -22.31
CA GLN A 4 13.73 5.31 -22.57
C GLN A 4 14.32 3.97 -23.02
N THR A 5 13.93 2.89 -22.35
CA THR A 5 14.32 1.51 -22.72
C THR A 5 13.08 0.71 -23.08
N PRO A 6 13.21 -0.33 -23.93
CA PRO A 6 12.06 -1.19 -24.29
C PRO A 6 11.33 -1.76 -23.07
N GLY A 7 12.06 -2.10 -22.01
CA GLY A 7 11.48 -2.58 -20.75
C GLY A 7 10.64 -1.51 -20.04
N LEU A 8 11.11 -0.26 -20.02
CA LEU A 8 10.38 0.87 -19.43
C LEU A 8 9.10 1.15 -20.21
N THR A 9 9.18 1.19 -21.54
CA THR A 9 8.03 1.41 -22.42
C THR A 9 6.97 0.32 -22.26
N ARG A 10 7.37 -0.95 -22.25
CA ARG A 10 6.45 -2.08 -22.00
C ARG A 10 5.75 -1.96 -20.65
N ASN A 11 6.47 -1.58 -19.61
CA ASN A 11 5.90 -1.39 -18.27
C ASN A 11 4.91 -0.23 -18.23
N GLN A 12 5.18 0.86 -18.95
CA GLN A 12 4.24 1.99 -19.08
C GLN A 12 2.95 1.54 -19.77
N ILE A 13 3.05 0.88 -20.93
CA ILE A 13 1.88 0.37 -21.67
C ILE A 13 1.04 -0.56 -20.78
N ARG A 14 1.69 -1.53 -20.11
CA ARG A 14 1.01 -2.45 -19.22
C ARG A 14 0.25 -1.73 -18.10
N ARG A 15 0.86 -0.71 -17.48
CA ARG A 15 0.22 0.09 -16.42
C ARG A 15 -0.95 0.90 -16.97
N SER A 16 -0.79 1.56 -18.12
CA SER A 16 -1.86 2.34 -18.73
C SER A 16 -3.08 1.49 -19.09
N LEU A 17 -2.88 0.32 -19.69
CA LEU A 17 -3.99 -0.61 -19.99
C LEU A 17 -4.66 -1.13 -18.71
N ARG A 18 -3.86 -1.39 -17.67
CA ARG A 18 -4.39 -1.83 -16.38
C ARG A 18 -5.33 -0.80 -15.77
N GLU A 19 -4.98 0.48 -15.80
CA GLU A 19 -5.83 1.55 -15.24
C GLU A 19 -7.20 1.66 -15.93
N LEU A 20 -7.36 1.16 -17.16
CA LEU A 20 -8.66 1.12 -17.86
C LEU A 20 -9.59 0.02 -17.34
N VAL A 21 -9.03 -1.11 -16.91
CA VAL A 21 -9.79 -2.32 -16.49
C VAL A 21 -9.87 -2.45 -14.97
N ASP A 22 -8.84 -2.01 -14.27
CA ASP A 22 -8.64 -2.07 -12.83
C ASP A 22 -8.08 -0.70 -12.39
N PRO A 23 -8.94 0.35 -12.36
CA PRO A 23 -8.52 1.71 -12.07
C PRO A 23 -7.98 1.85 -10.65
N SER A 24 -6.93 2.65 -10.49
CA SER A 24 -6.43 3.06 -9.18
C SER A 24 -7.44 3.91 -8.42
N PRO A 25 -7.37 3.91 -7.06
CA PRO A 25 -8.29 4.70 -6.26
C PRO A 25 -8.25 6.18 -6.62
N THR A 26 -9.41 6.80 -6.64
CA THR A 26 -9.60 8.25 -6.74
C THR A 26 -9.04 8.96 -5.50
N ASP A 27 -8.80 10.27 -5.58
CA ASP A 27 -8.32 11.02 -4.42
C ASP A 27 -9.33 11.06 -3.27
N LYS A 28 -10.62 10.94 -3.57
CA LYS A 28 -11.67 10.78 -2.55
C LYS A 28 -11.48 9.48 -1.78
N GLU A 29 -11.33 8.35 -2.47
CA GLU A 29 -11.11 7.04 -1.85
C GLU A 29 -9.78 6.99 -1.09
N LYS A 30 -8.70 7.59 -1.63
CA LYS A 30 -7.43 7.73 -0.90
C LYS A 30 -7.62 8.48 0.42
N ASN A 31 -8.44 9.52 0.43
CA ASN A 31 -8.74 10.27 1.65
C ASN A 31 -9.61 9.46 2.63
N GLU A 32 -10.53 8.63 2.15
CA GLU A 32 -11.30 7.69 2.97
C GLU A 32 -10.39 6.67 3.64
N ILE A 33 -9.44 6.07 2.91
CA ILE A 33 -8.41 5.18 3.46
C ILE A 33 -7.62 5.89 4.57
N ARG A 34 -7.14 7.12 4.31
CA ARG A 34 -6.38 7.90 5.31
C ARG A 34 -7.17 8.13 6.60
N LYS A 35 -8.45 8.50 6.47
CA LYS A 35 -9.36 8.72 7.60
C LYS A 35 -9.63 7.43 8.35
N PHE A 36 -9.91 6.33 7.65
CA PHE A 36 -10.18 5.03 8.26
C PHE A 36 -9.01 4.56 9.14
N PHE A 37 -7.77 4.77 8.69
CA PHE A 37 -6.56 4.45 9.44
C PHE A 37 -6.12 5.55 10.42
N ASN A 38 -6.96 6.56 10.71
CA ASN A 38 -6.66 7.65 11.66
C ASN A 38 -5.33 8.36 11.40
N TYR A 39 -4.96 8.48 10.11
CA TYR A 39 -3.68 9.02 9.68
C TYR A 39 -2.48 8.32 10.33
N GLU A 40 -2.59 7.01 10.57
CA GLU A 40 -1.52 6.15 11.07
C GLU A 40 -1.16 5.10 10.03
N CYS A 41 0.12 4.74 9.97
CA CYS A 41 0.57 3.60 9.18
C CYS A 41 -0.10 2.32 9.69
N ALA A 42 -0.80 1.61 8.82
CA ALA A 42 -1.47 0.35 9.13
C ALA A 42 -0.51 -0.71 9.69
N TYR A 43 0.76 -0.69 9.26
CA TYR A 43 1.75 -1.69 9.67
C TYR A 43 2.42 -1.39 11.01
N CYS A 44 2.86 -0.13 11.21
CA CYS A 44 3.71 0.26 12.34
C CYS A 44 3.08 1.27 13.30
N GLY A 45 1.92 1.85 12.98
CA GLY A 45 1.22 2.85 13.78
C GLY A 45 1.84 4.24 13.75
N LYS A 46 2.89 4.48 12.94
CA LYS A 46 3.49 5.81 12.80
C LYS A 46 2.44 6.80 12.30
N LYS A 47 2.24 7.91 13.03
CA LYS A 47 1.42 9.04 12.58
C LYS A 47 2.00 9.67 11.31
N ILE A 48 1.11 9.89 10.34
CA ILE A 48 1.38 10.52 9.06
C ILE A 48 0.85 11.95 9.14
N LYS A 49 1.76 12.93 9.21
CA LYS A 49 1.37 14.35 9.32
C LYS A 49 1.22 14.99 7.95
N GLN A 50 2.00 14.52 6.98
CA GLN A 50 2.02 15.06 5.62
C GLN A 50 1.75 13.96 4.60
N ASN A 51 1.08 14.31 3.50
CA ASN A 51 0.79 13.35 2.42
C ASN A 51 2.05 12.68 1.86
N LYS A 52 3.19 13.39 1.82
CA LYS A 52 4.48 12.84 1.34
C LYS A 52 5.09 11.76 2.24
N GLU A 53 4.64 11.68 3.51
CA GLU A 53 5.14 10.70 4.47
C GLU A 53 4.34 9.39 4.40
N GLY A 54 3.14 9.43 3.80
CA GLY A 54 2.19 8.34 3.81
C GLY A 54 1.66 7.96 2.42
N HIS A 55 1.76 6.69 2.10
CA HIS A 55 1.44 6.11 0.81
C HIS A 55 0.16 5.27 0.92
N ILE A 56 -0.53 5.11 -0.21
CA ILE A 56 -1.67 4.21 -0.34
C ILE A 56 -1.12 2.91 -0.93
N ASP A 57 -0.64 2.04 -0.05
CA ASP A 57 0.11 0.83 -0.38
C ASP A 57 -0.82 -0.31 -0.74
N HIS A 58 -0.36 -1.19 -1.63
CA HIS A 58 -1.02 -2.44 -1.97
C HIS A 58 -0.74 -3.51 -0.90
N LEU A 59 -1.77 -4.16 -0.36
CA LEU A 59 -1.57 -5.32 0.52
C LEU A 59 -0.87 -6.46 -0.25
N VAL A 60 -1.43 -6.83 -1.40
CA VAL A 60 -0.81 -7.68 -2.41
C VAL A 60 -0.22 -6.81 -3.51
N SER A 61 1.10 -6.87 -3.72
CA SER A 61 1.78 -5.96 -4.64
C SER A 61 1.33 -6.15 -6.10
N SER A 62 1.44 -5.08 -6.90
CA SER A 62 1.15 -5.17 -8.34
C SER A 62 2.08 -6.14 -9.08
N ALA A 63 3.29 -6.42 -8.57
CA ALA A 63 4.21 -7.37 -9.18
C ALA A 63 3.71 -8.81 -9.02
N LEU A 64 3.02 -9.08 -7.90
CA LEU A 64 2.37 -10.36 -7.60
C LEU A 64 0.91 -10.44 -8.08
N GLY A 65 0.46 -9.47 -8.89
CA GLY A 65 -0.89 -9.47 -9.47
C GLY A 65 -1.98 -8.89 -8.58
N GLY A 66 -1.65 -8.26 -7.44
CA GLY A 66 -2.67 -7.66 -6.57
C GLY A 66 -3.39 -6.48 -7.22
N VAL A 67 -4.71 -6.44 -7.08
CA VAL A 67 -5.67 -5.53 -7.74
C VAL A 67 -5.55 -4.06 -7.30
N ASN A 68 -6.09 -3.13 -8.09
CA ASN A 68 -6.07 -1.71 -7.77
C ASN A 68 -7.20 -1.22 -6.86
N ASN A 69 -8.23 -2.05 -6.67
CA ASN A 69 -9.35 -1.78 -5.77
C ASN A 69 -8.91 -1.34 -4.36
N ILE A 70 -9.73 -0.48 -3.75
CA ILE A 70 -9.54 0.06 -2.39
C ILE A 70 -9.37 -1.01 -1.30
N ALA A 71 -10.00 -2.18 -1.43
CA ALA A 71 -9.89 -3.28 -0.45
C ALA A 71 -8.47 -3.87 -0.42
N ASN A 72 -7.71 -3.72 -1.50
CA ASN A 72 -6.29 -4.08 -1.55
C ASN A 72 -5.40 -2.89 -1.16
N ARG A 73 -5.91 -1.87 -0.45
CA ARG A 73 -5.15 -0.67 -0.11
C ARG A 73 -5.17 -0.33 1.36
N VAL A 74 -4.03 0.13 1.86
CA VAL A 74 -3.87 0.64 3.23
C VAL A 74 -3.02 1.89 3.26
N LEU A 75 -3.18 2.68 4.32
CA LEU A 75 -2.24 3.77 4.60
C LEU A 75 -0.95 3.20 5.17
N SER A 76 0.19 3.46 4.54
CA SER A 76 1.51 3.04 5.02
C SER A 76 2.47 4.23 5.11
N CYS A 77 3.49 4.17 5.96
CA CYS A 77 4.58 5.14 5.92
C CYS A 77 5.61 4.73 4.86
N ALA A 78 6.39 5.70 4.34
CA ALA A 78 7.44 5.45 3.34
C ALA A 78 8.43 4.35 3.77
N ASP A 79 8.81 4.32 5.04
CA ASP A 79 9.77 3.35 5.57
C ASP A 79 9.24 1.91 5.53
N CYS A 80 7.97 1.69 5.89
CA CYS A 80 7.36 0.37 5.80
C CYS A 80 7.13 -0.04 4.35
N ASN A 81 6.62 0.86 3.51
CA ASN A 81 6.28 0.56 2.12
C ASN A 81 7.51 0.36 1.23
N GLU A 82 8.37 1.38 1.16
CA GLU A 82 9.40 1.48 0.11
C GLU A 82 10.72 0.81 0.49
N LYS A 83 10.93 0.47 1.77
CA LYS A 83 12.20 -0.08 2.27
C LYS A 83 12.08 -1.46 2.89
N GLN A 84 10.94 -1.78 3.52
CA GLN A 84 10.84 -2.98 4.36
C GLN A 84 9.89 -4.03 3.78
N LYS A 85 8.63 -3.68 3.52
CA LYS A 85 7.63 -4.62 2.99
C LYS A 85 7.97 -5.01 1.55
N LEU A 86 8.14 -4.03 0.65
CA LEU A 86 8.35 -4.27 -0.78
C LEU A 86 7.25 -5.23 -1.32
N ASP A 87 7.64 -6.34 -1.94
CA ASP A 87 6.74 -7.37 -2.47
C ASP A 87 6.38 -8.47 -1.44
N MET A 88 6.83 -8.36 -0.18
CA MET A 88 6.50 -9.34 0.85
C MET A 88 4.99 -9.38 1.13
N PRO A 89 4.41 -10.57 1.37
CA PRO A 89 3.04 -10.70 1.86
C PRO A 89 2.82 -9.85 3.11
N TRP A 90 1.73 -9.07 3.12
CA TRP A 90 1.52 -8.08 4.17
C TRP A 90 1.35 -8.70 5.56
N GLU A 91 0.77 -9.91 5.67
CA GLU A 91 0.61 -10.62 6.94
C GLU A 91 1.97 -11.05 7.52
N GLU A 92 2.87 -11.51 6.64
CA GLU A 92 4.24 -11.86 7.01
C GLU A 92 4.98 -10.61 7.49
N PHE A 93 4.93 -9.55 6.70
CA PHE A 93 5.55 -8.27 7.05
C PHE A 93 4.99 -7.72 8.36
N LEU A 94 3.67 -7.75 8.56
CA LEU A 94 3.03 -7.26 9.77
C LEU A 94 3.48 -8.06 10.99
N SER A 95 3.64 -9.37 10.86
CA SER A 95 4.13 -10.26 11.93
C SER A 95 5.58 -9.96 12.30
N GLN A 96 6.45 -9.72 11.30
CA GLN A 96 7.84 -9.31 11.54
C GLN A 96 7.93 -7.91 12.17
N LYS A 97 7.04 -6.99 11.77
CA LYS A 97 7.05 -5.60 12.24
C LYS A 97 6.56 -5.45 13.69
N ASN A 98 5.76 -6.39 14.18
CA ASN A 98 5.04 -6.30 15.45
C ASN A 98 5.35 -7.48 16.36
N LEU A 99 6.24 -7.28 17.34
CA LEU A 99 6.60 -8.32 18.31
C LEU A 99 5.53 -8.54 19.39
N ASN A 100 4.71 -7.53 19.68
CA ASN A 100 3.60 -7.65 20.62
C ASN A 100 2.37 -8.27 19.93
N LYS A 101 1.90 -9.42 20.44
CA LYS A 101 0.79 -10.19 19.84
C LYS A 101 -0.53 -9.44 19.83
N ASP A 102 -0.87 -8.71 20.89
CA ASP A 102 -2.12 -7.95 20.97
C ASP A 102 -2.13 -6.80 19.95
N LEU A 103 -0.99 -6.12 19.81
CA LEU A 103 -0.83 -5.05 18.83
C LEU A 103 -0.86 -5.57 17.39
N LEU A 104 -0.19 -6.70 17.13
CA LEU A 104 -0.24 -7.40 15.85
C LEU A 104 -1.69 -7.74 15.49
N GLN A 105 -2.43 -8.36 16.41
CA GLN A 105 -3.81 -8.77 16.20
C GLN A 105 -4.72 -7.56 15.93
N LYS A 106 -4.61 -6.50 16.74
CA LYS A 106 -5.37 -5.25 16.53
C LYS A 106 -5.12 -4.64 15.16
N ARG A 107 -3.86 -4.62 14.69
CA ARG A 107 -3.51 -4.08 13.37
C ARG A 107 -4.03 -4.97 12.24
N LYS A 108 -3.93 -6.29 12.40
CA LYS A 108 -4.46 -7.26 11.45
C LYS A 108 -5.97 -7.11 11.29
N GLU A 109 -6.70 -7.06 12.41
CA GLU A 109 -8.14 -6.82 12.43
C GLU A 109 -8.50 -5.48 11.78
N LYS A 110 -7.75 -4.42 12.09
CA LYS A 110 -7.99 -3.10 11.49
C LYS A 110 -7.81 -3.12 9.97
N ILE A 111 -6.81 -3.85 9.46
CA ILE A 111 -6.61 -4.04 8.01
C ILE A 111 -7.75 -4.87 7.41
N SER A 112 -8.17 -5.95 8.06
CA SER A 112 -9.23 -6.84 7.57
C SER A 112 -10.64 -6.24 7.62
N GLN A 113 -10.87 -5.22 8.45
CA GLN A 113 -12.14 -4.50 8.55
C GLN A 113 -12.33 -3.42 7.47
N TRP A 114 -11.25 -3.06 6.77
CA TRP A 114 -11.32 -2.15 5.62
C TRP A 114 -11.80 -2.92 4.39
#